data_AF-A0A434A349-F1
#
_entry.id   AF-A0A434A349-F1
#
_cell.length_a   1.000
_cell.length_b   1.000
_cell.length_c   1.000
_cell.angle_alpha   90.00
_cell.angle_beta   90.00
_cell.angle_gamma   90.00
#
_symmetry.space_group_name_H-M   'P 1'
#
loop_
_entity.id
_entity.type
_entity.pdbx_description
1 polymer ?
#
loop_
_entity_poly.entity_id
_entity_poly.type
_entity_poly.pdbx_seq_one_letter_code
_entity_poly.pdbx_strand_id
1 'polypeptide(L)'
;MKKNILLVIIAVISAACSSDTENNKDKECRLVSAKITGFYYDDITFPDDAYNSNFSGKINFEYDSQNRITKVKGGLLYMPDGNNLRKWVLSNDVEDLVAYDNNTIKVDYSANSDARPYQKEFTLNKGILVSRKVTKIYPIKLDPVVYTYEYNSNEIKEKIDGKVYRTFTLSAGNLIKIEQIKYDFFSNAITGKREYLFLNYDTSENLLKGKFFINGALFNAFSKNNYTTLKIMDYTFTNNEYTLADESGMSFELTYDADHIASLFERDCK
;
A
#
# COMPACT_ATOMS: atom_id res chain seq x y z
N MET A 1 -6.73 25.18 -67.20
CA MET A 1 -7.65 24.07 -66.84
C MET A 1 -7.91 24.11 -65.35
N LYS A 2 -9.20 24.23 -65.00
CA LYS A 2 -9.91 23.78 -63.79
C LYS A 2 -9.25 23.88 -62.40
N LYS A 3 -9.84 24.81 -61.64
CA LYS A 3 -10.38 24.74 -60.26
C LYS A 3 -9.44 24.87 -59.05
N ASN A 4 -9.56 26.06 -58.44
CA ASN A 4 -9.62 26.35 -57.00
C ASN A 4 -10.02 25.16 -56.11
N ILE A 5 -9.42 25.08 -54.91
CA ILE A 5 -10.14 25.20 -53.63
C ILE A 5 -9.18 25.80 -52.59
N LEU A 6 -9.55 27.01 -52.19
CA LEU A 6 -9.18 27.69 -50.96
C LEU A 6 -9.95 27.03 -49.81
N LEU A 7 -9.30 26.71 -48.70
CA LEU A 7 -10.01 26.59 -47.42
C LEU A 7 -9.10 27.06 -46.28
N VAL A 8 -9.18 28.37 -46.07
CA VAL A 8 -8.84 29.08 -44.85
C VAL A 8 -10.04 28.95 -43.91
N ILE A 9 -9.82 28.35 -42.74
CA ILE A 9 -10.63 28.42 -41.51
C ILE A 9 -9.56 28.71 -40.45
N ILE A 10 -9.27 29.93 -39.97
CA ILE A 10 -10.06 30.86 -39.15
C ILE A 10 -11.08 30.15 -38.26
N ALA A 11 -10.77 30.01 -36.97
CA ALA A 11 -11.50 30.72 -35.90
C ALA A 11 -11.18 30.16 -34.50
N VAL A 12 -10.78 31.07 -33.59
CA VAL A 12 -10.99 31.02 -32.13
C VAL A 12 -10.29 29.89 -31.35
N ILE A 13 -9.03 30.12 -30.95
CA ILE A 13 -8.51 29.61 -29.67
C ILE A 13 -8.47 30.80 -28.71
N SER A 14 -9.64 31.27 -28.32
CA SER A 14 -9.84 32.19 -27.20
C SER A 14 -11.19 31.87 -26.57
N ALA A 15 -11.17 31.60 -25.25
CA ALA A 15 -12.29 31.27 -24.37
C ALA A 15 -12.70 29.79 -24.29
N ALA A 16 -11.93 29.04 -23.50
CA ALA A 16 -12.42 27.99 -22.61
C ALA A 16 -11.43 27.90 -21.42
N CYS A 17 -11.11 29.01 -20.75
CA CYS A 17 -11.74 29.29 -19.46
C CYS A 17 -13.24 28.98 -19.45
N SER A 18 -13.58 27.70 -19.25
CA SER A 18 -14.83 27.39 -18.58
C SER A 18 -14.63 27.76 -17.11
N SER A 19 -15.10 28.95 -16.74
CA SER A 19 -15.49 29.21 -15.37
C SER A 19 -16.83 28.50 -15.16
N ASP A 20 -16.78 27.19 -14.92
CA ASP A 20 -17.86 26.49 -14.24
C ASP A 20 -17.77 26.86 -12.75
N THR A 21 -18.18 28.10 -12.46
CA THR A 21 -18.80 28.42 -11.18
C THR A 21 -20.18 27.79 -11.18
N GLU A 22 -20.23 26.48 -11.00
CA GLU A 22 -21.33 25.84 -10.30
C GLU A 22 -20.86 25.55 -8.88
N ASN A 23 -21.66 26.04 -7.93
CA ASN A 23 -21.51 25.90 -6.50
C ASN A 23 -21.59 24.43 -6.05
N ASN A 24 -20.55 23.65 -6.27
CA ASN A 24 -20.17 22.62 -5.33
C ASN A 24 -18.83 23.06 -4.74
N LYS A 25 -18.88 23.65 -3.54
CA LYS A 25 -17.76 23.40 -2.63
C LYS A 25 -17.78 21.90 -2.44
N ASP A 26 -17.02 21.16 -3.26
CA ASP A 26 -16.73 19.77 -2.99
C ASP A 26 -16.28 19.72 -1.55
N LYS A 27 -17.11 19.10 -0.72
CA LYS A 27 -16.92 19.05 0.71
C LYS A 27 -15.55 18.42 0.91
N GLU A 28 -14.57 19.20 1.37
CA GLU A 28 -13.20 18.72 1.44
C GLU A 28 -13.14 17.71 2.58
N CYS A 29 -13.29 16.44 2.21
CA CYS A 29 -13.26 15.31 3.12
C CYS A 29 -11.81 14.83 3.27
N ARG A 30 -11.32 14.79 4.51
CA ARG A 30 -10.05 14.13 4.84
C ARG A 30 -10.29 12.79 5.52
N LEU A 31 -9.42 11.84 5.26
CA LEU A 31 -9.43 10.52 5.89
C LEU A 31 -9.00 10.66 7.37
N VAL A 32 -9.89 10.39 8.31
CA VAL A 32 -9.58 10.46 9.75
C VAL A 32 -8.95 9.18 10.23
N SER A 33 -9.51 8.04 9.81
CA SER A 33 -9.05 6.73 10.23
C SER A 33 -9.31 5.67 9.16
N ALA A 34 -8.57 4.56 9.24
CA ALA A 34 -8.80 3.36 8.45
C ALA A 34 -8.82 2.14 9.37
N LYS A 35 -9.79 1.24 9.19
CA LYS A 35 -9.80 -0.05 9.87
C LYS A 35 -8.61 -0.88 9.43
N ILE A 36 -8.02 -1.63 10.37
CA ILE A 36 -6.90 -2.54 10.09
C ILE A 36 -7.33 -3.74 9.23
N THR A 37 -8.64 -4.00 9.15
CA THR A 37 -9.22 -5.03 8.28
C THR A 37 -8.78 -4.79 6.84
N GLY A 38 -8.17 -5.80 6.22
CA GLY A 38 -7.60 -5.70 4.87
C GLY A 38 -6.19 -5.12 4.80
N PHE A 39 -5.53 -4.88 5.94
CA PHE A 39 -4.10 -4.58 5.96
C PHE A 39 -3.30 -5.89 5.89
N TYR A 40 -2.22 -5.86 5.12
CA TYR A 40 -1.24 -6.93 5.04
C TYR A 40 0.16 -6.36 5.24
N TYR A 41 0.82 -6.79 6.32
CA TYR A 41 2.16 -6.33 6.66
C TYR A 41 3.20 -7.20 5.97
N ASP A 42 3.70 -6.69 4.84
CA ASP A 42 4.54 -7.45 3.91
C ASP A 42 5.96 -7.73 4.39
N ASP A 43 6.39 -7.07 5.47
CA ASP A 43 7.72 -7.18 6.07
C ASP A 43 7.74 -8.05 7.35
N ILE A 44 6.58 -8.53 7.83
CA ILE A 44 6.43 -9.22 9.12
C ILE A 44 5.66 -10.52 8.93
N THR A 45 6.28 -11.66 9.26
CA THR A 45 5.59 -12.95 9.35
C THR A 45 4.91 -13.04 10.71
N PHE A 46 3.58 -13.05 10.74
CA PHE A 46 2.79 -13.24 11.96
C PHE A 46 2.82 -14.71 12.42
N PRO A 47 3.19 -15.01 13.66
CA PRO A 47 2.56 -16.09 14.40
C PRO A 47 1.18 -15.61 14.90
N ASP A 48 0.15 -16.44 14.79
CA ASP A 48 -1.29 -16.14 14.89
C ASP A 48 -1.80 -15.45 16.18
N ASP A 49 -0.94 -15.12 17.15
CA ASP A 49 -1.33 -14.69 18.51
C ASP A 49 -1.05 -13.20 18.81
N ALA A 50 -1.24 -12.33 17.83
CA ALA A 50 -0.97 -10.88 17.93
C ALA A 50 -2.16 -10.04 18.48
N TYR A 51 -3.06 -10.64 19.25
CA TYR A 51 -4.25 -9.95 19.76
C TYR A 51 -3.94 -9.07 20.96
N ASN A 52 -4.21 -7.77 20.84
CA ASN A 52 -4.25 -6.82 21.94
C ASN A 52 -5.68 -6.33 22.08
N SER A 53 -6.36 -6.71 23.18
CA SER A 53 -7.77 -6.35 23.42
C SER A 53 -8.01 -4.84 23.53
N ASN A 54 -6.96 -4.05 23.75
CA ASN A 54 -7.08 -2.60 23.89
C ASN A 54 -6.86 -1.86 22.56
N PHE A 55 -6.50 -2.56 21.47
CA PHE A 55 -6.37 -1.94 20.16
C PHE A 55 -7.74 -1.52 19.61
N SER A 56 -7.84 -0.31 19.07
CA SER A 56 -9.11 0.24 18.57
C SER A 56 -9.63 -0.43 17.30
N GLY A 57 -8.83 -1.28 16.66
CA GLY A 57 -9.13 -1.89 15.36
C GLY A 57 -8.88 -0.95 14.17
N LYS A 58 -8.34 0.25 14.43
CA LYS A 58 -8.16 1.31 13.42
C LYS A 58 -6.79 1.96 13.56
N ILE A 59 -6.31 2.52 12.45
CA ILE A 59 -5.23 3.50 12.43
C ILE A 59 -5.81 4.89 12.21
N ASN A 60 -5.24 5.91 12.86
CA ASN A 60 -5.70 7.30 12.79
C ASN A 60 -4.65 8.19 12.15
N PHE A 61 -5.09 9.27 11.51
CA PHE A 61 -4.22 10.17 10.75
C PHE A 61 -4.20 11.59 11.33
N GLU A 62 -3.00 12.15 11.49
CA GLU A 62 -2.81 13.58 11.73
C GLU A 62 -2.25 14.25 10.47
N TYR A 63 -2.58 15.53 10.28
CA TYR A 63 -2.34 16.28 9.06
C TYR A 63 -1.58 17.57 9.32
N ASP A 64 -0.76 18.01 8.36
CA ASP A 64 -0.22 19.38 8.33
C ASP A 64 -1.22 20.40 7.74
N SER A 65 -0.80 21.66 7.67
CA SER A 65 -1.60 22.75 7.08
C SER A 65 -1.79 22.63 5.56
N GLN A 66 -1.04 21.76 4.90
CA GLN A 66 -1.20 21.41 3.48
C GLN A 66 -2.04 20.14 3.27
N ASN A 67 -2.74 19.68 4.32
CA ASN A 67 -3.59 18.49 4.28
C ASN A 67 -2.83 17.20 3.89
N ARG A 68 -1.55 17.10 4.26
CA ARG A 68 -0.73 15.89 4.12
C ARG A 68 -0.64 15.15 5.44
N ILE A 69 -0.71 13.82 5.39
CA ILE A 69 -0.59 12.97 6.59
C ILE A 69 0.81 13.11 7.17
N THR A 70 0.95 13.62 8.39
CA THR A 70 2.24 13.75 9.09
C THR A 70 2.42 12.73 10.20
N LYS A 71 1.34 12.11 10.68
CA LYS A 71 1.42 10.98 11.59
C LYS A 71 0.37 9.92 11.28
N VAL A 72 0.76 8.65 11.45
CA VAL A 72 -0.14 7.49 11.46
C VAL A 72 -0.07 6.89 12.85
N LYS A 73 -1.20 6.84 13.55
CA LYS A 73 -1.31 6.32 14.92
C LYS A 73 -2.02 4.98 14.92
N GLY A 74 -1.47 4.03 15.66
CA GLY A 74 -1.90 2.65 15.66
C GLY A 74 -1.17 1.80 14.61
N GLY A 75 -0.97 0.53 14.92
CA GLY A 75 -0.27 -0.39 14.02
C GLY A 75 0.41 -1.52 14.76
N LEU A 76 1.49 -2.06 14.18
CA LEU A 76 2.25 -3.16 14.80
C LEU A 76 3.34 -2.66 15.74
N LEU A 77 3.34 -3.23 16.93
CA LEU A 77 4.35 -3.05 17.96
C LEU A 77 5.11 -4.37 18.14
N TYR A 78 6.44 -4.31 18.09
CA TYR A 78 7.27 -5.45 18.48
C TYR A 78 7.22 -5.60 20.00
N MET A 79 6.80 -6.76 20.48
CA MET A 79 6.65 -6.97 21.92
C MET A 79 7.07 -8.41 22.23
N PRO A 80 8.39 -8.68 22.31
CA PRO A 80 8.87 -10.01 22.61
C PRO A 80 8.37 -10.40 24.00
N ASP A 81 7.91 -11.64 24.14
CA ASP A 81 7.65 -12.24 25.44
C ASP A 81 8.64 -13.38 25.68
N GLY A 82 8.73 -13.86 26.93
CA GLY A 82 9.72 -14.87 27.33
C GLY A 82 9.70 -16.15 26.50
N ASN A 83 8.62 -16.43 25.77
CA ASN A 83 8.46 -17.60 24.91
C ASN A 83 8.53 -17.28 23.41
N ASN A 84 8.39 -16.02 23.01
CA ASN A 84 8.42 -15.58 21.62
C ASN A 84 9.17 -14.26 21.44
N LEU A 85 10.45 -14.37 21.12
CA LEU A 85 11.34 -13.24 20.76
C LEU A 85 11.05 -12.66 19.36
N ARG A 86 9.96 -13.04 18.69
CA ARG A 86 9.56 -12.53 17.38
C ARG A 86 8.11 -12.03 17.37
N LYS A 87 7.54 -11.80 18.54
CA LYS A 87 6.14 -11.43 18.69
C LYS A 87 5.90 -9.98 18.28
N TRP A 88 4.83 -9.82 17.50
CA TRP A 88 4.24 -8.55 17.10
C TRP A 88 2.83 -8.50 17.65
N VAL A 89 2.38 -7.33 18.08
CA VAL A 89 0.99 -7.11 18.52
C VAL A 89 0.46 -5.83 17.90
N LEU A 90 -0.84 -5.78 17.61
CA LEU A 90 -1.47 -4.51 17.27
C LEU A 90 -1.54 -3.61 18.51
N SER A 91 -1.27 -2.32 18.38
CA SER A 91 -1.37 -1.37 19.49
C SER A 91 -1.73 0.02 19.00
N ASN A 92 -2.44 0.80 19.83
CA ASN A 92 -2.70 2.22 19.59
C ASN A 92 -1.48 3.09 19.92
N ASP A 93 -0.50 2.55 20.66
CA ASP A 93 0.71 3.27 21.10
C ASP A 93 1.79 3.36 20.01
N VAL A 94 1.51 2.79 18.85
CA VAL A 94 2.35 2.87 17.66
C VAL A 94 2.12 4.22 17.00
N GLU A 95 3.20 4.90 16.67
CA GLU A 95 3.13 6.14 15.92
C GLU A 95 4.22 6.15 14.84
N ASP A 96 3.81 6.29 13.59
CA ASP A 96 4.69 6.57 12.45
C ASP A 96 4.64 8.08 12.14
N LEU A 97 5.77 8.75 12.20
CA LEU A 97 5.99 10.11 11.72
C LEU A 97 6.29 10.09 10.22
N VAL A 98 5.58 10.93 9.48
CA VAL A 98 5.69 11.04 8.03
C VAL A 98 6.24 12.42 7.69
N ALA A 99 7.40 12.44 7.05
CA ALA A 99 8.04 13.66 6.56
C ALA A 99 8.10 13.64 5.03
N TYR A 100 7.91 14.82 4.43
CA TYR A 100 7.91 15.01 2.97
C TYR A 100 9.10 15.87 2.57
N ASP A 101 9.88 15.38 1.62
CA ASP A 101 11.02 16.09 1.03
C ASP A 101 10.97 15.91 -0.49
N ASN A 102 10.45 16.92 -1.18
CA ASN A 102 10.24 16.91 -2.64
C ASN A 102 9.47 15.66 -3.08
N ASN A 103 10.15 14.76 -3.80
CA ASN A 103 9.63 13.51 -4.33
C ASN A 103 9.77 12.33 -3.37
N THR A 104 10.22 12.57 -2.13
CA THR A 104 10.49 11.54 -1.14
C THR A 104 9.55 11.67 0.05
N ILE A 105 9.01 10.54 0.50
CA ILE A 105 8.27 10.41 1.75
C ILE A 105 9.11 9.55 2.69
N LYS A 106 9.44 10.08 3.87
CA LYS A 106 10.18 9.39 4.92
C LYS A 106 9.23 9.01 6.03
N VAL A 107 9.33 7.77 6.49
CA VAL A 107 8.56 7.24 7.60
C VAL A 107 9.51 6.83 8.70
N ASP A 108 9.45 7.57 9.80
CA ASP A 108 10.17 7.34 11.04
C ASP A 108 9.19 6.89 12.12
N TYR A 109 9.58 5.99 13.00
CA TYR A 109 8.73 5.55 14.11
C TYR A 109 8.95 6.46 15.34
N SER A 110 7.91 7.08 15.92
CA SER A 110 8.05 8.01 17.06
C SER A 110 7.99 7.39 18.46
N ALA A 111 7.56 6.14 18.65
CA ALA A 111 7.36 5.66 20.03
C ALA A 111 8.68 5.32 20.77
N ASN A 112 8.62 5.39 22.11
CA ASN A 112 9.69 5.07 23.06
C ASN A 112 10.41 3.76 22.71
N SER A 113 11.73 3.77 22.86
CA SER A 113 12.70 3.42 21.82
C SER A 113 13.20 1.96 21.71
N ASP A 114 12.64 0.96 22.38
CA ASP A 114 13.37 -0.32 22.55
C ASP A 114 12.86 -1.47 21.66
N ALA A 115 11.88 -1.19 20.81
CA ALA A 115 11.11 -2.19 20.04
C ALA A 115 11.04 -1.90 18.52
N ARG A 116 12.09 -1.32 17.94
CA ARG A 116 12.03 -0.74 16.57
C ARG A 116 12.40 -1.75 15.47
N PRO A 117 11.56 -2.06 14.48
CA PRO A 117 12.04 -2.84 13.33
C PRO A 117 12.69 -2.00 12.23
N TYR A 118 12.19 -0.82 11.86
CA TYR A 118 12.56 -0.22 10.57
C TYR A 118 12.45 1.32 10.47
N GLN A 119 13.10 1.85 9.43
CA GLN A 119 12.83 3.14 8.78
C GLN A 119 12.50 2.89 7.30
N LYS A 120 11.59 3.69 6.73
CA LYS A 120 11.21 3.56 5.32
C LYS A 120 11.32 4.88 4.58
N GLU A 121 11.86 4.84 3.37
CA GLU A 121 11.91 5.97 2.45
C GLU A 121 11.26 5.56 1.13
N PHE A 122 10.32 6.35 0.64
CA PHE A 122 9.59 6.11 -0.61
C PHE A 122 9.89 7.24 -1.57
N THR A 123 10.38 6.92 -2.76
CA THR A 123 10.56 7.90 -3.83
C THR A 123 9.46 7.77 -4.86
N LEU A 124 8.83 8.90 -5.18
CA LEU A 124 7.76 9.02 -6.15
C LEU A 124 8.23 9.80 -7.37
N ASN A 125 7.73 9.44 -8.55
CA ASN A 125 7.85 10.25 -9.77
C ASN A 125 6.44 10.55 -10.27
N LYS A 126 6.02 11.81 -10.22
CA LYS A 126 4.65 12.25 -10.58
C LYS A 126 3.56 11.42 -9.89
N GLY A 127 3.76 11.15 -8.59
CA GLY A 127 2.83 10.35 -7.77
C GLY A 127 2.95 8.83 -7.92
N ILE A 128 3.79 8.33 -8.83
CA ILE A 128 4.02 6.90 -9.05
C ILE A 128 5.20 6.44 -8.17
N LEU A 129 5.03 5.36 -7.40
CA LEU A 129 6.11 4.78 -6.58
C LEU A 129 7.20 4.20 -7.47
N VAL A 130 8.42 4.73 -7.39
CA VAL A 130 9.57 4.25 -8.18
C VAL A 130 10.59 3.48 -7.34
N SER A 131 10.71 3.80 -6.06
CA SER A 131 11.52 3.03 -5.13
C SER A 131 11.01 3.09 -3.69
N ARG A 132 11.32 2.04 -2.93
CA ARG A 132 11.12 1.94 -1.50
C ARG A 132 12.41 1.42 -0.88
N LYS A 133 12.95 2.13 0.10
CA LYS A 133 14.10 1.69 0.88
C LYS A 133 13.63 1.34 2.29
N VAL A 134 13.99 0.15 2.76
CA VAL A 134 13.66 -0.34 4.10
C VAL A 134 14.95 -0.56 4.86
N THR A 135 15.16 0.21 5.92
CA THR A 135 16.34 0.06 6.80
C THR A 135 15.89 -0.63 8.08
N LYS A 136 16.33 -1.87 8.31
CA LYS A 136 16.06 -2.56 9.57
C LYS A 136 16.97 -2.01 10.66
N ILE A 137 16.42 -1.57 11.79
CA ILE A 137 17.17 -0.91 12.86
C ILE A 137 17.40 -1.85 14.05
N TYR A 138 16.46 -2.74 14.34
CA TYR A 138 16.58 -3.69 15.44
C TYR A 138 15.92 -5.04 15.08
N PRO A 139 16.37 -6.18 15.68
CA PRO A 139 17.40 -6.31 16.72
C PRO A 139 18.83 -6.10 16.22
N ILE A 140 19.05 -6.10 14.91
CA ILE A 140 20.35 -5.86 14.30
C ILE A 140 20.14 -4.87 13.16
N LYS A 141 20.97 -3.82 13.13
CA LYS A 141 21.03 -2.90 11.99
C LYS A 141 21.64 -3.65 10.81
N LEU A 142 20.84 -3.86 9.78
CA LEU A 142 21.27 -4.49 8.53
C LEU A 142 21.40 -3.43 7.44
N ASP A 143 22.10 -3.77 6.38
CA ASP A 143 22.12 -2.94 5.18
C ASP A 143 20.69 -2.71 4.68
N PRO A 144 20.33 -1.47 4.31
CA PRO A 144 19.01 -1.18 3.80
C PRO A 144 18.71 -2.01 2.54
N VAL A 145 17.51 -2.58 2.48
CA VAL A 145 17.01 -3.23 1.27
C VAL A 145 16.34 -2.17 0.41
N VAL A 146 16.77 -2.06 -0.85
CA VAL A 146 16.17 -1.14 -1.82
C VAL A 146 15.34 -1.93 -2.82
N TYR A 147 14.04 -1.64 -2.80
CA TYR A 147 13.07 -2.11 -3.76
C TYR A 147 12.90 -1.06 -4.85
N THR A 148 12.93 -1.49 -6.11
CA THR A 148 12.66 -0.64 -7.29
C THR A 148 11.45 -1.17 -8.04
N TYR A 149 10.65 -0.29 -8.63
CA TYR A 149 9.40 -0.65 -9.30
C TYR A 149 9.47 -0.32 -10.79
N GLU A 150 9.27 -1.34 -11.63
CA GLU A 150 9.19 -1.22 -13.08
C GLU A 150 7.75 -1.47 -13.53
N TYR A 151 7.16 -0.53 -14.26
CA TYR A 151 5.76 -0.57 -14.69
C TYR A 151 5.67 -0.97 -16.16
N ASN A 152 4.82 -1.96 -16.45
CA ASN A 152 4.49 -2.37 -17.81
C ASN A 152 3.00 -2.67 -17.94
N SER A 153 2.24 -1.71 -18.46
CA SER A 153 0.79 -1.83 -18.70
C SER A 153 0.02 -2.30 -17.44
N ASN A 154 -0.33 -3.59 -17.39
CA ASN A 154 -1.08 -4.22 -16.30
C ASN A 154 -0.18 -4.97 -15.31
N GLU A 155 1.13 -4.74 -15.34
CA GLU A 155 2.11 -5.40 -14.49
C GLU A 155 3.06 -4.38 -13.83
N ILE A 156 3.42 -4.63 -12.57
CA ILE A 156 4.51 -3.93 -11.88
C ILE A 156 5.49 -4.98 -11.37
N LYS A 157 6.78 -4.85 -11.70
CA LYS A 157 7.85 -5.69 -11.15
C LYS A 157 8.56 -4.93 -10.04
N GLU A 158 8.50 -5.47 -8.84
CA GLU A 158 9.33 -5.04 -7.72
C GLU A 158 10.64 -5.85 -7.74
N LYS A 159 11.76 -5.13 -7.76
CA LYS A 159 13.10 -5.72 -7.88
C LYS A 159 13.98 -5.35 -6.70
N ILE A 160 14.80 -6.31 -6.27
CA ILE A 160 15.89 -6.15 -5.31
C ILE A 160 17.18 -6.54 -6.04
N ASP A 161 18.19 -5.66 -6.03
CA ASP A 161 19.47 -5.88 -6.72
C ASP A 161 19.31 -6.35 -8.18
N GLY A 162 18.34 -5.76 -8.89
CA GLY A 162 18.01 -6.06 -10.28
C GLY A 162 17.22 -7.36 -10.51
N LYS A 163 17.07 -8.22 -9.51
CA LYS A 163 16.27 -9.47 -9.59
C LYS A 163 14.82 -9.18 -9.25
N VAL A 164 13.90 -9.83 -9.96
CA VAL A 164 12.46 -9.74 -9.67
C VAL A 164 12.19 -10.45 -8.36
N TYR A 165 11.64 -9.70 -7.40
CA TYR A 165 11.24 -10.21 -6.09
C TYR A 165 9.72 -10.45 -6.06
N ARG A 166 8.94 -9.48 -6.55
CA ARG A 166 7.48 -9.58 -6.67
C ARG A 166 7.01 -9.09 -8.03
N THR A 167 5.99 -9.75 -8.57
CA THR A 167 5.24 -9.32 -9.76
C THR A 167 3.80 -9.02 -9.36
N PHE A 168 3.38 -7.79 -9.58
CA PHE A 168 2.05 -7.28 -9.27
C PHE A 168 1.24 -7.29 -10.56
N THR A 169 0.09 -7.96 -10.58
CA THR A 169 -0.82 -7.97 -11.72
C THR A 169 -2.03 -7.08 -11.42
N LEU A 170 -2.29 -6.13 -12.30
CA LEU A 170 -3.39 -5.19 -12.22
C LEU A 170 -4.51 -5.56 -13.20
N SER A 171 -5.75 -5.33 -12.83
CA SER A 171 -6.91 -5.39 -13.73
C SER A 171 -7.90 -4.29 -13.35
N ALA A 172 -8.39 -3.54 -14.35
CA ALA A 172 -9.30 -2.41 -14.14
C ALA A 172 -8.82 -1.37 -13.09
N GLY A 173 -7.49 -1.23 -12.92
CA GLY A 173 -6.87 -0.35 -11.93
C GLY A 173 -6.83 -0.91 -10.50
N ASN A 174 -7.12 -2.20 -10.31
CA ASN A 174 -7.06 -2.92 -9.04
C ASN A 174 -5.94 -3.96 -9.04
N LEU A 175 -5.25 -4.14 -7.91
CA LEU A 175 -4.20 -5.14 -7.73
C LEU A 175 -4.80 -6.52 -7.50
N ILE A 176 -4.99 -7.31 -8.54
CA ILE A 176 -5.68 -8.62 -8.43
C ILE A 176 -4.75 -9.75 -7.96
N LYS A 177 -3.44 -9.62 -8.19
CA LYS A 177 -2.47 -10.65 -7.83
C LYS A 177 -1.10 -10.07 -7.49
N ILE A 178 -0.43 -10.67 -6.52
CA ILE A 178 1.03 -10.58 -6.36
C ILE A 178 1.61 -11.99 -6.43
N GLU A 179 2.64 -12.20 -7.24
CA GLU A 179 3.51 -13.37 -7.18
C GLU A 179 4.85 -12.97 -6.56
N GLN A 180 5.22 -13.60 -5.44
CA GLN A 180 6.50 -13.39 -4.75
C GLN A 180 7.37 -14.62 -4.90
N ILE A 181 8.55 -14.48 -5.49
CA ILE A 181 9.51 -15.59 -5.62
C ILE A 181 10.24 -15.79 -4.29
N LYS A 182 10.36 -17.04 -3.85
CA LYS A 182 11.15 -17.43 -2.67
C LYS A 182 12.50 -17.94 -3.14
N TYR A 183 13.56 -17.34 -2.62
CA TYR A 183 14.93 -17.74 -2.87
C TYR A 183 15.53 -18.35 -1.61
N ASP A 184 16.34 -19.39 -1.78
CA ASP A 184 17.22 -19.88 -0.73
C ASP A 184 18.28 -18.82 -0.39
N PHE A 185 18.56 -18.63 0.89
CA PHE A 185 19.49 -17.59 1.35
C PHE A 185 20.94 -17.85 0.90
N PHE A 186 21.37 -19.11 0.89
CA PHE A 186 22.78 -19.46 0.62
C PHE A 186 23.07 -19.65 -0.86
N SER A 187 22.19 -20.36 -1.57
CA SER A 187 22.38 -20.71 -2.98
C SER A 187 21.74 -19.73 -3.95
N ASN A 188 20.84 -18.85 -3.46
CA ASN A 188 20.00 -17.99 -4.29
C ASN A 188 19.17 -18.79 -5.33
N ALA A 189 18.99 -20.09 -5.13
CA ALA A 189 18.12 -20.92 -5.95
C ALA A 189 16.65 -20.63 -5.61
N ILE A 190 15.75 -20.82 -6.57
CA ILE A 190 14.30 -20.73 -6.31
C ILE A 190 13.90 -21.93 -5.44
N THR A 191 13.26 -21.66 -4.31
CA THR A 191 12.72 -22.69 -3.40
C THR A 191 11.21 -22.79 -3.45
N GLY A 192 10.55 -21.80 -4.05
CA GLY A 192 9.11 -21.72 -4.10
C GLY A 192 8.61 -20.37 -4.56
N LYS A 193 7.31 -20.17 -4.37
CA LYS A 193 6.68 -18.87 -4.52
C LYS A 193 5.52 -18.72 -3.55
N ARG A 194 5.08 -17.48 -3.35
CA ARG A 194 3.84 -17.15 -2.65
C ARG A 194 2.98 -16.31 -3.58
N GLU A 195 1.72 -16.67 -3.74
CA GLU A 195 0.74 -15.88 -4.48
C GLU A 195 -0.26 -15.24 -3.52
N TYR A 196 -0.55 -13.96 -3.74
CA TYR A 196 -1.60 -13.23 -3.05
C TYR A 196 -2.67 -12.91 -4.08
N LEU A 197 -3.90 -13.34 -3.86
CA LEU A 197 -5.05 -13.05 -4.72
C LEU A 197 -6.01 -12.12 -3.98
N PHE A 198 -6.25 -10.96 -4.57
CA PHE A 198 -7.19 -9.97 -4.05
C PHE A 198 -8.47 -10.07 -4.86
N LEU A 199 -9.55 -10.47 -4.19
CA LEU A 199 -10.79 -10.90 -4.81
C LEU A 199 -11.96 -10.07 -4.28
N ASN A 200 -13.08 -10.12 -5.02
CA ASN A 200 -14.34 -9.52 -4.63
C ASN A 200 -14.21 -8.02 -4.34
N TYR A 201 -13.71 -7.29 -5.35
CA TYR A 201 -13.62 -5.85 -5.31
C TYR A 201 -15.00 -5.19 -5.29
N ASP A 202 -15.14 -4.17 -4.46
CA ASP A 202 -16.29 -3.28 -4.45
C ASP A 202 -16.21 -2.21 -5.56
N THR A 203 -17.17 -1.28 -5.54
CA THR A 203 -17.18 -0.10 -6.42
C THR A 203 -16.84 1.20 -5.69
N SER A 204 -16.68 1.16 -4.35
CA SER A 204 -16.27 2.33 -3.54
C SER A 204 -14.82 2.70 -3.86
N GLU A 205 -14.50 3.99 -3.78
CA GLU A 205 -13.11 4.43 -3.82
C GLU A 205 -12.32 3.81 -2.65
N ASN A 206 -11.09 3.40 -2.93
CA ASN A 206 -10.11 3.07 -1.90
C ASN A 206 -9.33 4.33 -1.50
N LEU A 207 -9.62 4.85 -0.31
CA LEU A 207 -8.99 6.07 0.20
C LEU A 207 -7.54 5.88 0.64
N LEU A 208 -7.00 4.66 0.59
CA LEU A 208 -5.57 4.38 0.78
C LEU A 208 -4.77 4.35 -0.51
N LYS A 209 -5.42 4.52 -1.68
CA LYS A 209 -4.73 4.56 -2.98
C LYS A 209 -3.61 5.61 -2.96
N GLY A 210 -2.42 5.21 -3.39
CA GLY A 210 -1.21 6.05 -3.40
C GLY A 210 -0.56 6.31 -2.03
N LYS A 211 -1.15 5.83 -0.92
CA LYS A 211 -0.59 5.98 0.43
C LYS A 211 0.33 4.82 0.80
N PHE A 212 1.31 4.53 -0.07
CA PHE A 212 2.27 3.41 0.06
C PHE A 212 3.06 3.40 1.38
N PHE A 213 3.17 4.58 2.01
CA PHE A 213 3.92 4.82 3.23
C PHE A 213 3.19 4.39 4.51
N ILE A 214 1.90 4.07 4.43
CA ILE A 214 1.15 3.54 5.57
C ILE A 214 1.49 2.05 5.73
N ASN A 215 2.06 1.69 6.88
CA ASN A 215 2.43 0.31 7.17
C ASN A 215 1.22 -0.62 7.15
N GLY A 216 1.34 -1.75 6.46
CA GLY A 216 0.26 -2.71 6.24
C GLY A 216 -0.69 -2.35 5.08
N ALA A 217 -0.61 -1.14 4.51
CA ALA A 217 -1.47 -0.72 3.41
C ALA A 217 -0.76 -0.70 2.04
N LEU A 218 0.49 -1.15 1.94
CA LEU A 218 1.28 -1.08 0.70
C LEU A 218 0.53 -1.67 -0.50
N PHE A 219 -0.05 -2.87 -0.36
CA PHE A 219 -0.77 -3.54 -1.43
C PHE A 219 -2.10 -2.84 -1.75
N ASN A 220 -2.82 -2.36 -0.73
CA ASN A 220 -4.02 -1.56 -0.91
C ASN A 220 -3.73 -0.29 -1.72
N ALA A 221 -2.58 0.35 -1.49
CA ALA A 221 -2.24 1.60 -2.16
C ALA A 221 -2.14 1.49 -3.69
N PHE A 222 -2.03 0.28 -4.25
CA PHE A 222 -2.06 0.04 -5.70
C PHE A 222 -3.47 -0.14 -6.28
N SER A 223 -4.50 -0.31 -5.46
CA SER A 223 -5.86 -0.60 -5.92
C SER A 223 -6.74 0.65 -5.97
N LYS A 224 -7.59 0.75 -7.01
CA LYS A 224 -8.63 1.77 -7.16
C LYS A 224 -9.79 1.58 -6.17
N ASN A 225 -10.18 0.33 -5.92
CA ASN A 225 -11.32 -0.10 -5.11
C ASN A 225 -10.84 -1.00 -3.97
N ASN A 226 -11.75 -1.38 -3.07
CA ASN A 226 -11.43 -2.21 -1.91
C ASN A 226 -11.76 -3.67 -2.21
N TYR A 227 -10.84 -4.59 -1.93
CA TYR A 227 -11.13 -6.01 -1.95
C TYR A 227 -11.80 -6.41 -0.63
N THR A 228 -12.53 -7.52 -0.65
CA THR A 228 -13.16 -8.11 0.55
C THR A 228 -12.62 -9.49 0.88
N THR A 229 -11.80 -10.05 -0.01
CA THR A 229 -11.19 -11.36 0.15
C THR A 229 -9.72 -11.31 -0.27
N LEU A 230 -8.85 -11.80 0.61
CA LEU A 230 -7.44 -12.06 0.32
C LEU A 230 -7.20 -13.57 0.47
N LYS A 231 -6.72 -14.21 -0.60
CA LYS A 231 -6.18 -15.57 -0.53
C LYS A 231 -4.68 -15.56 -0.66
N ILE A 232 -3.99 -16.41 0.09
CA ILE A 232 -2.55 -16.57 0.07
C ILE A 232 -2.26 -18.04 -0.19
N MET A 233 -1.54 -18.32 -1.27
CA MET A 233 -1.15 -19.66 -1.67
C MET A 233 0.37 -19.78 -1.64
N ASP A 234 0.88 -20.76 -0.92
CA ASP A 234 2.30 -21.03 -0.81
C ASP A 234 2.66 -22.27 -1.61
N TYR A 235 3.70 -22.14 -2.44
CA TYR A 235 4.17 -23.21 -3.31
C TYR A 235 5.62 -23.55 -2.98
N THR A 236 5.93 -24.85 -2.99
CA THR A 236 7.31 -25.36 -3.01
C THR A 236 7.76 -25.61 -4.45
N PHE A 237 9.02 -25.35 -4.75
CA PHE A 237 9.61 -25.60 -6.06
C PHE A 237 10.55 -26.80 -6.01
N THR A 238 10.19 -27.89 -6.68
CA THR A 238 10.97 -29.13 -6.74
C THR A 238 10.86 -29.74 -8.14
N ASN A 239 11.96 -30.26 -8.68
CA ASN A 239 12.00 -30.88 -10.02
C ASN A 239 11.43 -29.98 -11.14
N ASN A 240 11.71 -28.68 -11.08
CA ASN A 240 11.19 -27.65 -12.01
C ASN A 240 9.67 -27.44 -12.00
N GLU A 241 8.97 -27.92 -10.97
CA GLU A 241 7.53 -27.76 -10.82
C GLU A 241 7.18 -27.05 -9.51
N TYR A 242 6.10 -26.27 -9.53
CA TYR A 242 5.51 -25.67 -8.34
C TYR A 242 4.37 -26.54 -7.83
N THR A 243 4.47 -26.96 -6.57
CA THR A 243 3.42 -27.72 -5.88
C THR A 243 2.84 -26.88 -4.76
N LEU A 244 1.51 -26.79 -4.69
CA LEU A 244 0.82 -26.10 -3.60
C LEU A 244 1.14 -26.80 -2.27
N ALA A 245 1.68 -26.04 -1.32
CA ALA A 245 2.07 -26.52 0.00
C ALA A 245 1.10 -26.05 1.08
N ASP A 246 0.55 -24.84 0.95
CA ASP A 246 -0.40 -24.28 1.92
C ASP A 246 -1.34 -23.25 1.24
N GLU A 247 -2.55 -23.11 1.76
CA GLU A 247 -3.52 -22.07 1.38
C GLU A 247 -4.12 -21.47 2.65
N SER A 248 -4.05 -20.15 2.76
CA SER A 248 -4.68 -19.37 3.81
C SER A 248 -5.40 -18.17 3.22
N GLY A 249 -6.13 -17.43 4.05
CA GLY A 249 -6.80 -16.23 3.60
C GLY A 249 -7.66 -15.59 4.65
N MET A 250 -8.22 -14.45 4.29
CA MET A 250 -9.19 -13.73 5.09
C MET A 250 -10.32 -13.22 4.21
N SER A 251 -11.50 -13.09 4.80
CA SER A 251 -12.64 -12.45 4.18
C SER A 251 -13.34 -11.57 5.20
N PHE A 252 -13.91 -10.46 4.74
CA PHE A 252 -14.61 -9.52 5.58
C PHE A 252 -15.71 -8.82 4.78
N GLU A 253 -16.69 -8.28 5.47
CA GLU A 253 -17.81 -7.59 4.86
C GLU A 253 -17.61 -6.07 4.90
N LEU A 254 -18.18 -5.39 3.90
CA LEU A 254 -18.19 -3.94 3.81
C LEU A 254 -19.64 -3.46 3.79
N THR A 255 -19.93 -2.52 4.68
CA THR A 255 -21.07 -1.60 4.52
C THR A 255 -20.57 -0.28 3.93
N TYR A 256 -21.49 0.56 3.47
CA TYR A 256 -21.17 1.83 2.81
C TYR A 256 -21.94 2.98 3.48
N ASP A 257 -21.32 4.16 3.53
CA ASP A 257 -21.99 5.40 3.95
C ASP A 257 -22.86 5.98 2.82
N ALA A 258 -23.48 7.14 3.07
CA ALA A 258 -24.35 7.82 2.10
C ALA A 258 -23.61 8.31 0.84
N ASP A 259 -22.29 8.50 0.92
CA ASP A 259 -21.44 8.90 -0.21
C ASP A 259 -20.81 7.67 -0.90
N HIS A 260 -21.31 6.47 -0.58
CA HIS A 260 -20.80 5.18 -1.07
C HIS A 260 -19.34 4.91 -0.69
N ILE A 261 -18.89 5.42 0.45
CA ILE A 261 -17.56 5.10 1.01
C ILE A 261 -17.65 3.87 1.90
N ALA A 262 -16.76 2.92 1.63
CA ALA A 262 -16.65 1.68 2.40
C ALA A 262 -16.39 1.96 3.89
N SER A 263 -17.02 1.15 4.75
CA SER A 263 -16.90 1.16 6.21
C SER A 263 -15.50 0.87 6.75
N LEU A 264 -14.51 0.68 5.87
CA LEU A 264 -13.09 0.68 6.18
C LEU A 264 -12.60 2.07 6.58
N PHE A 265 -13.26 3.13 6.12
CA PHE A 265 -12.76 4.49 6.23
C PHE A 265 -13.69 5.38 7.05
N GLU A 266 -13.10 6.25 7.85
CA GLU A 266 -13.81 7.37 8.47
C GLU A 266 -13.28 8.66 7.88
N ARG A 267 -14.19 9.58 7.55
CA ARG A 267 -13.86 10.88 6.96
C ARG A 267 -14.40 12.01 7.80
N ASP A 268 -13.65 13.11 7.82
CA ASP A 268 -14.08 14.41 8.35
C ASP A 268 -14.23 15.35 7.18
N CYS A 269 -15.47 15.73 6.90
CA CYS A 269 -15.84 16.56 5.77
C CYS A 269 -16.27 17.93 6.30
N LYS A 270 -15.57 18.98 5.91
CA LYS A 270 -15.84 20.36 6.32
C LYS A 270 -16.63 21.15 5.29
#